data_AF-A0A0L1J5A9-F1
#
_entry.id   AF-A0A0L1J5A9-F1
#
_cell.length_a   1.000
_cell.length_b   1.000
_cell.length_c   1.000
_cell.angle_alpha   90.00
_cell.angle_beta   90.00
_cell.angle_gamma   90.00
#
_symmetry.space_group_name_H-M   'P 1'
#
loop_
_entity.id
_entity.type
_entity.pdbx_description
1 polymer ?
#
loop_
_entity_poly.entity_id
_entity_poly.type
_entity_poly.pdbx_seq_one_letter_code
_entity_poly.pdbx_strand_id
1 'polypeptide(L)'
;MPNTLGNGEWLEVGQSLWSQNGETELKMQEDGKIAVYVNGECVFQNTDEQRYDVKGIHMQPDGNLVMYDNNNTPLWHTDSTGSSDPSSVVCAVQNDGNVVLYTGQAIWATNTGR
;
A
#
# COMPACT_ATOMS: atom_id res chain seq x y z
N MET A 1 1.95 -13.73 8.72
CA MET A 1 1.04 -12.67 8.21
C MET A 1 1.44 -12.43 6.76
N PRO A 2 0.50 -12.08 5.85
CA PRO A 2 0.89 -11.70 4.49
C PRO A 2 1.76 -10.44 4.53
N ASN A 3 2.83 -10.44 3.74
CA ASN A 3 3.73 -9.30 3.58
C ASN A 3 3.57 -8.63 2.21
N THR A 4 2.59 -9.08 1.42
CA THR A 4 2.36 -8.65 0.03
C THR A 4 0.87 -8.46 -0.25
N LEU A 5 0.54 -7.51 -1.13
CA LEU A 5 -0.74 -7.36 -1.82
C LEU A 5 -0.53 -7.64 -3.31
N GLY A 6 -1.14 -8.71 -3.81
CA GLY A 6 -1.08 -9.09 -5.22
C GLY A 6 -2.18 -8.45 -6.06
N ASN A 7 -2.08 -8.59 -7.38
CA ASN A 7 -3.07 -8.05 -8.30
C ASN A 7 -4.49 -8.59 -8.06
N GLY A 8 -5.45 -7.67 -8.07
CA GLY A 8 -6.85 -7.94 -7.76
C GLY A 8 -7.17 -7.93 -6.27
N GLU A 9 -6.17 -7.93 -5.38
CA GLU A 9 -6.36 -7.99 -3.94
C GLU A 9 -6.58 -6.60 -3.32
N TRP A 10 -7.36 -6.60 -2.23
CA TRP A 10 -7.68 -5.42 -1.44
C TRP A 10 -6.98 -5.48 -0.09
N LEU A 11 -6.52 -4.33 0.38
CA LEU A 11 -6.30 -4.07 1.80
C LEU A 11 -7.39 -3.10 2.26
N GLU A 12 -8.42 -3.63 2.89
CA GLU A 12 -9.57 -2.87 3.38
C GLU A 12 -9.23 -2.10 4.65
N VAL A 13 -10.03 -1.08 4.96
CA VAL A 13 -9.89 -0.31 6.20
C VAL A 13 -9.82 -1.21 7.43
N GLY A 14 -8.86 -0.93 8.31
CA GLY A 14 -8.55 -1.69 9.51
C GLY A 14 -7.55 -2.84 9.30
N GLN A 15 -7.26 -3.21 8.05
CA GLN A 15 -6.33 -4.29 7.73
C GLN A 15 -4.88 -3.79 7.61
N SER A 16 -3.95 -4.74 7.78
CA SER A 16 -2.52 -4.49 7.68
C SER A 16 -1.78 -5.58 6.93
N LEU A 17 -0.67 -5.20 6.29
CA LEU A 17 0.40 -6.09 5.88
C LEU A 17 1.62 -5.87 6.76
N TRP A 18 2.39 -6.93 6.98
CA TRP A 18 3.54 -6.89 7.87
C TRP A 18 4.79 -7.39 7.16
N SER A 19 5.94 -6.78 7.43
CA SER A 19 7.22 -7.35 7.03
C SER A 19 7.44 -8.71 7.69
N GLN A 20 8.33 -9.53 7.12
CA GLN A 20 8.56 -10.90 7.61
C GLN A 20 9.14 -10.93 9.03
N ASN A 21 9.91 -9.91 9.42
CA ASN A 21 10.40 -9.74 10.79
C ASN A 21 9.36 -9.10 11.74
N GLY A 22 8.21 -8.64 11.23
CA GLY A 22 7.13 -8.05 12.02
C GLY A 22 7.40 -6.62 12.51
N GLU A 23 8.47 -5.97 12.05
CA GLU A 23 8.84 -4.62 12.50
C GLU A 23 8.19 -3.51 11.67
N THR A 24 7.85 -3.79 10.41
CA THR A 24 7.24 -2.82 9.50
C THR A 24 5.80 -3.21 9.22
N GLU A 25 4.90 -2.25 9.33
CA GLU A 25 3.46 -2.40 9.08
C GLU A 25 3.04 -1.42 7.98
N LEU A 26 2.41 -1.92 6.92
CA LEU A 26 1.57 -1.11 6.05
C LEU A 26 0.14 -1.25 6.54
N LYS A 27 -0.49 -0.14 6.92
CA LYS A 27 -1.84 -0.12 7.48
C LYS A 27 -2.77 0.74 6.66
N MET A 28 -3.94 0.19 6.34
CA MET A 28 -5.10 1.00 5.92
C MET A 28 -5.85 1.41 7.18
N GLN A 29 -5.63 2.63 7.66
CA GLN A 29 -6.16 3.12 8.92
C GLN A 29 -7.68 3.34 8.87
N GLU A 30 -8.33 3.27 10.04
CA GLU A 30 -9.77 3.53 10.20
C GLU A 30 -10.20 4.95 9.85
N ASP A 31 -9.26 5.90 9.86
CA ASP A 31 -9.48 7.29 9.47
C ASP A 31 -9.18 7.56 7.99
N GLY A 32 -9.07 6.51 7.17
CA GLY A 32 -8.99 6.61 5.70
C GLY A 32 -7.60 6.91 5.15
N LYS A 33 -6.57 6.70 5.96
CA LYS A 33 -5.16 6.93 5.58
C LYS A 33 -4.42 5.64 5.30
N ILE A 34 -3.46 5.70 4.38
CA ILE A 34 -2.42 4.69 4.24
C ILE A 34 -1.25 5.14 5.09
N ALA A 35 -0.84 4.33 6.05
CA ALA A 35 0.30 4.62 6.91
C ALA A 35 1.32 3.49 6.88
N VAL A 36 2.60 3.86 6.98
CA VAL A 36 3.68 2.92 7.26
C VAL A 36 4.19 3.15 8.66
N TYR A 37 4.25 2.09 9.45
CA TYR A 37 4.85 2.08 10.77
C TYR A 37 6.14 1.27 10.76
N VAL A 38 7.15 1.73 11.48
CA VAL A 38 8.38 0.98 11.77
C VAL A 38 8.54 0.95 13.29
N ASN A 39 8.57 -0.26 13.87
CA ASN A 39 8.58 -0.48 15.32
C ASN A 39 7.46 0.27 16.06
N GLY A 40 6.28 0.39 15.42
CA GLY A 40 5.11 1.10 15.97
C GLY A 40 5.13 2.62 15.79
N GLU A 41 6.19 3.20 15.24
CA GLU A 41 6.25 4.64 14.93
C GLU A 41 5.81 4.89 13.49
N CYS A 42 4.90 5.85 13.28
CA CYS A 42 4.45 6.23 11.95
C CYS A 42 5.57 7.00 11.23
N VAL A 43 6.03 6.48 10.09
CA VAL A 43 7.13 7.06 9.28
C VAL A 43 6.64 7.64 7.97
N PHE A 44 5.43 7.29 7.53
CA PHE A 44 4.80 7.80 6.31
C PHE A 44 3.27 7.79 6.45
N GLN A 45 2.63 8.82 5.92
CA GLN A 45 1.19 8.84 5.61
C GLN A 45 0.98 9.47 4.23
N ASN A 46 -0.05 9.01 3.50
CA ASN A 46 -0.36 9.59 2.19
C ASN A 46 -1.00 10.98 2.27
N THR A 47 -1.67 11.32 3.39
CA THR A 47 -2.30 12.62 3.64
C THR A 47 -2.52 12.87 5.15
N ASP A 48 -2.61 14.15 5.53
CA ASP A 48 -3.04 14.59 6.86
C ASP A 48 -4.58 14.55 7.04
N GLU A 49 -5.34 14.59 5.94
CA GLU A 49 -6.80 14.63 5.99
C GLU A 49 -7.42 13.26 6.33
N GLN A 50 -8.45 13.27 7.17
CA GLN A 50 -9.21 12.07 7.52
C GLN A 50 -10.43 11.89 6.63
N ARG A 51 -10.75 10.64 6.32
CA ARG A 51 -11.95 10.24 5.57
C ARG A 51 -12.51 8.92 6.09
N TYR A 52 -13.77 8.93 6.48
CA TYR A 52 -14.44 7.75 7.05
C TYR A 52 -15.29 6.99 6.02
N ASP A 53 -15.29 7.45 4.77
CA ASP A 53 -15.97 6.82 3.65
C ASP A 53 -15.04 5.98 2.77
N VAL A 54 -13.77 5.83 3.17
CA VAL A 54 -12.78 5.00 2.48
C VAL A 54 -13.11 3.52 2.64
N LYS A 55 -13.00 2.78 1.55
CA LYS A 55 -13.13 1.32 1.52
C LYS A 55 -11.79 0.64 1.78
N GLY A 56 -10.75 1.13 1.10
CA GLY A 56 -9.38 0.61 1.21
C GLY A 56 -8.55 0.86 -0.04
N ILE A 57 -7.41 0.19 -0.11
CA ILE A 57 -6.53 0.19 -1.30
C ILE A 57 -6.68 -1.10 -2.09
N HIS A 58 -6.63 -0.97 -3.40
CA HIS A 58 -6.74 -2.06 -4.36
C HIS A 58 -5.51 -2.08 -5.25
N MET A 59 -4.83 -3.23 -5.30
CA MET A 59 -3.76 -3.45 -6.27
C MET A 59 -4.41 -3.84 -7.60
N GLN A 60 -4.53 -2.88 -8.51
CA GLN A 60 -5.25 -3.08 -9.76
C GLN A 60 -4.45 -3.92 -10.75
N PRO A 61 -5.10 -4.73 -11.61
CA PRO A 61 -4.42 -5.57 -12.62
C PRO A 61 -3.54 -4.81 -13.63
N ASP A 62 -3.72 -3.49 -13.74
CA ASP A 62 -2.91 -2.61 -14.58
C ASP A 62 -1.62 -2.13 -13.89
N GLY A 63 -1.35 -2.61 -12.68
CA GLY A 63 -0.15 -2.32 -11.94
C GLY A 63 -0.23 -1.07 -11.07
N ASN A 64 -1.40 -0.43 -10.98
CA ASN A 64 -1.60 0.74 -10.13
C ASN A 64 -2.15 0.35 -8.75
N LEU A 65 -1.56 0.87 -7.69
CA LEU A 65 -2.17 0.82 -6.36
C LEU A 65 -3.06 2.05 -6.17
N VAL A 66 -4.36 1.82 -5.96
CA VAL A 66 -5.39 2.87 -5.92
C VAL A 66 -6.24 2.76 -4.66
N MET A 67 -6.48 3.90 -4.01
CA MET A 67 -7.42 4.01 -2.90
C MET A 67 -8.82 4.31 -3.43
N TYR A 68 -9.83 3.65 -2.88
CA TYR A 68 -11.23 3.82 -3.24
C TYR A 68 -12.11 4.18 -2.03
N ASP A 69 -13.17 4.95 -2.28
CA ASP A 69 -14.29 5.08 -1.34
C ASP A 69 -15.26 3.88 -1.43
N ASN A 70 -16.25 3.85 -0.53
CA ASN A 70 -17.29 2.81 -0.49
C ASN A 70 -18.20 2.78 -1.73
N ASN A 71 -18.21 3.83 -2.56
CA ASN A 71 -18.93 3.88 -3.83
C ASN A 71 -18.06 3.44 -5.02
N ASN A 72 -16.82 2.98 -4.77
CA ASN A 72 -15.80 2.66 -5.76
C ASN A 72 -15.34 3.88 -6.58
N THR A 73 -15.39 5.09 -6.00
CA THR A 73 -14.75 6.28 -6.56
C THR A 73 -13.26 6.28 -6.20
N PRO A 74 -12.34 6.44 -7.17
CA PRO A 74 -10.91 6.54 -6.86
C PRO A 74 -10.61 7.86 -6.13
N LEU A 75 -9.81 7.78 -5.07
CA LEU A 75 -9.45 8.91 -4.20
C LEU A 75 -7.97 9.30 -4.30
N TRP A 76 -7.08 8.32 -4.49
CA TRP A 76 -5.64 8.49 -4.55
C TRP A 76 -5.01 7.31 -5.31
N HIS A 77 -3.87 7.50 -5.95
CA HIS A 77 -3.12 6.44 -6.62
C HIS A 77 -1.61 6.71 -6.62
N THR A 78 -0.84 5.66 -6.93
CA THR A 78 0.63 5.71 -6.99
C THR A 78 1.21 6.20 -8.32
N ASP A 79 0.37 6.40 -9.36
CA ASP A 79 0.82 6.77 -10.72
C ASP A 79 1.86 5.79 -11.31
N SER A 80 1.69 4.50 -11.01
CA SER A 80 2.65 3.44 -11.33
C SER A 80 2.31 2.65 -12.61
N THR A 81 1.45 3.21 -13.47
CA THR A 81 1.04 2.60 -14.74
C THR A 81 2.16 2.74 -15.80
N GLY A 82 3.03 1.73 -15.88
CA GLY A 82 4.13 1.76 -16.86
C GLY A 82 5.00 0.50 -16.92
N SER A 83 4.68 -0.52 -16.12
CA SER A 83 5.39 -1.80 -16.19
C SER A 83 5.16 -2.49 -17.54
N SER A 84 6.20 -3.13 -18.07
CA SER A 84 6.07 -4.04 -19.22
C SER A 84 5.26 -5.30 -18.90
N ASP A 85 5.12 -5.64 -17.61
CA ASP A 85 4.24 -6.70 -17.11
C ASP A 85 3.45 -6.18 -15.89
N PRO A 86 2.38 -5.42 -16.09
CA PRO A 86 1.57 -4.86 -15.01
C PRO A 86 0.88 -5.94 -14.17
N SER A 87 0.62 -7.10 -14.78
CA SER A 87 -0.03 -8.24 -14.14
C SER A 87 0.83 -8.94 -13.08
N SER A 88 2.12 -8.63 -13.05
CA SER A 88 3.09 -9.12 -12.06
C SER A 88 3.39 -8.13 -10.93
N VAL A 89 2.80 -6.92 -10.95
CA VAL A 89 3.07 -5.90 -9.92
C VAL A 89 2.53 -6.37 -8.58
N VAL A 90 3.38 -6.28 -7.56
CA VAL A 90 3.02 -6.58 -6.17
C VAL A 90 3.42 -5.41 -5.29
N CYS A 91 2.57 -5.07 -4.32
CA CYS A 91 2.96 -4.23 -3.19
C CYS A 91 3.54 -5.12 -2.10
N ALA A 92 4.76 -4.83 -1.62
CA ALA A 92 5.33 -5.57 -0.49
C ALA A 92 5.86 -4.67 0.61
N VAL A 93 5.72 -5.17 1.84
CA VAL A 93 6.31 -4.60 3.05
C VAL A 93 7.65 -5.31 3.29
N GLN A 94 8.73 -4.55 3.26
CA GLN A 94 10.08 -5.06 3.35
C GLN A 94 10.65 -4.89 4.77
N ASN A 95 11.62 -5.72 5.15
CA ASN A 95 12.22 -5.69 6.49
C ASN A 95 13.09 -4.43 6.72
N ASP A 96 13.43 -3.70 5.66
CA ASP A 96 14.22 -2.48 5.72
C ASP A 96 13.40 -1.24 6.12
N GLY A 97 12.08 -1.38 6.33
CA GLY A 97 11.18 -0.27 6.65
C GLY A 97 10.51 0.36 5.44
N ASN A 98 10.68 -0.21 4.25
CA ASN A 98 10.13 0.31 3.01
C ASN A 98 8.86 -0.45 2.57
N VAL A 99 7.96 0.27 1.90
CA VAL A 99 6.84 -0.33 1.16
C VAL A 99 7.05 -0.03 -0.32
N VAL A 100 7.08 -1.08 -1.14
CA VAL A 100 7.51 -1.01 -2.54
C VAL A 100 6.49 -1.68 -3.45
N LEU A 101 6.14 -1.01 -4.56
CA LEU A 101 5.53 -1.63 -5.73
C LEU A 101 6.62 -2.11 -6.68
N TYR A 102 6.61 -3.37 -7.09
CA TYR A 102 7.64 -3.89 -8.01
C TYR A 102 7.17 -5.02 -8.93
N THR A 103 7.87 -5.17 -10.06
CA THR A 103 7.73 -6.26 -11.06
C THR A 103 9.07 -6.97 -11.30
N GLY A 104 9.84 -7.17 -10.21
CA GLY A 104 11.25 -7.55 -10.25
C GLY A 104 12.21 -6.36 -10.30
N GLN A 105 11.72 -5.17 -10.66
CA GLN A 105 12.35 -3.87 -10.42
C GLN A 105 11.38 -2.96 -9.67
N ALA A 106 11.89 -2.08 -8.81
CA ALA A 106 11.07 -1.13 -8.06
C ALA A 106 10.42 -0.10 -9.00
N ILE A 107 9.08 0.03 -8.91
CA ILE A 107 8.26 0.97 -9.69
C ILE A 107 7.92 2.19 -8.84
N TRP A 108 7.59 1.97 -7.56
CA TRP A 108 7.33 3.03 -6.57
C TRP A 108 7.76 2.54 -5.18
N ALA A 109 8.19 3.46 -4.32
CA ALA A 109 8.50 3.15 -2.93
C ALA A 109 8.15 4.32 -2.00
N THR A 110 7.85 4.03 -0.75
CA THR A 110 7.70 5.05 0.30
C THR A 110 9.01 5.80 0.59
N ASN A 111 10.17 5.22 0.22
CA ASN A 111 11.51 5.74 0.49
C ASN A 111 11.78 5.94 1.98
N THR A 112 11.29 5.00 2.79
CA THR A 112 11.43 4.97 4.26
C THR A 112 12.45 3.93 4.73
N GLY A 113 13.12 3.26 3.78
CA GLY A 113 14.15 2.25 4.07
C GLY A 113 15.31 2.82 4.89
N ARG A 114 15.83 2.04 5.84
CA ARG A 114 16.96 2.37 6.70
C ARG A 114 18.23 1.63 6.31
#